data_AF-A0A534WG74-F1
#
_entry.id   AF-A0A534WG74-F1
#
_cell.length_a   1.000
_cell.length_b   1.000
_cell.length_c   1.000
_cell.angle_alpha   90.00
_cell.angle_beta   90.00
_cell.angle_gamma   90.00
#
_symmetry.space_group_name_H-M   'P 1'
#
loop_
_entity.id
_entity.type
_entity.pdbx_description
1 polymer ?
#
loop_
_entity_poly.entity_id
_entity_poly.type
_entity_poly.pdbx_seq_one_letter_code
_entity_poly.pdbx_strand_id
1 'polypeptide(L)'
;MPRAMESTAKRPRISIDVRPEVRRRLRLAAAKRDLTVRQYVLEAVEERLREDLGDEGEGLLTLTAKADPVLAELWDNPKDAAYDRL
;
A
#
# COMPACT_ATOMS: atom_id res chain seq x y z
N MET A 1 3.47 -20.72 29.96
CA MET A 1 3.98 -19.97 28.78
C MET A 1 3.19 -18.67 28.67
N PRO A 2 3.76 -17.50 28.98
CA PRO A 2 3.06 -16.23 28.79
C PRO A 2 3.02 -15.88 27.30
N ARG A 3 1.80 -15.65 26.79
CA ARG A 3 1.52 -15.19 25.43
C ARG A 3 2.14 -13.79 25.28
N ALA A 4 3.07 -13.62 24.34
CA ALA A 4 3.60 -12.32 24.00
C ALA A 4 2.43 -11.40 23.63
N MET A 5 2.23 -10.34 24.41
CA MET A 5 1.36 -9.24 24.02
C MET A 5 1.99 -8.61 22.79
N GLU A 6 1.40 -8.84 21.62
CA GLU A 6 1.71 -8.07 20.42
C GLU A 6 1.57 -6.60 20.79
N SER A 7 2.71 -5.91 20.91
CA SER A 7 2.74 -4.48 21.11
C SER A 7 1.97 -3.88 19.93
N THR A 8 0.80 -3.31 20.19
CA THR A 8 0.05 -2.54 19.21
C THR A 8 0.99 -1.48 18.62
N ALA A 9 1.52 -1.77 17.43
CA ALA A 9 2.39 -0.85 16.73
C ALA A 9 1.60 0.44 16.54
N LYS A 10 2.06 1.52 17.19
CA LYS A 10 1.34 2.79 17.19
C LYS A 10 1.20 3.25 15.74
N ARG A 11 -0.04 3.32 15.23
CA ARG A 11 -0.31 3.86 13.89
C ARG A 11 0.22 5.30 13.82
N PRO A 12 1.12 5.62 12.87
CA PRO A 12 1.63 6.97 12.72
C PRO A 12 0.47 7.93 12.39
N ARG A 13 0.53 9.14 12.96
CA ARG A 13 -0.47 10.19 12.72
C ARG A 13 0.05 11.15 11.66
N ILE A 14 -0.77 11.42 10.64
CA ILE A 14 -0.49 12.43 9.62
C ILE A 14 -1.43 13.61 9.89
N SER A 15 -0.86 14.80 10.12
CA SER A 15 -1.60 16.06 10.22
C SER A 15 -1.48 16.81 8.90
N ILE A 16 -2.61 17.13 8.29
CA ILE A 16 -2.66 17.82 6.99
C ILE A 16 -3.41 19.14 7.18
N ASP A 17 -2.71 20.24 6.96
CA ASP A 17 -3.34 21.56 6.92
C ASP A 17 -4.09 21.72 5.60
N VAL A 18 -5.41 21.91 5.71
CA VAL A 18 -6.29 22.07 4.56
C VAL A 18 -6.98 23.41 4.61
N ARG A 19 -7.12 24.03 3.43
CA ARG A 19 -7.91 25.25 3.29
C ARG A 19 -9.40 24.98 3.63
N PRO A 20 -10.16 25.98 4.12
CA PRO A 20 -11.56 25.81 4.49
C PRO A 20 -12.44 25.23 3.37
N GLU A 21 -12.16 25.59 2.12
CA GLU A 21 -12.90 25.13 0.94
C GLU A 21 -12.71 23.63 0.73
N VAL A 22 -11.48 23.14 0.92
CA VAL A 22 -11.14 21.71 0.80
C VAL A 22 -11.83 20.94 1.92
N ARG A 23 -11.77 21.44 3.16
CA ARG A 23 -12.45 20.83 4.30
C ARG A 23 -13.96 20.73 4.08
N ARG A 24 -14.59 21.76 3.50
CA ARG A 24 -16.01 21.75 3.15
C ARG A 24 -16.32 20.67 2.10
N ARG A 25 -15.51 20.56 1.06
CA ARG A 25 -15.66 19.53 0.01
C ARG A 25 -15.49 18.11 0.57
N LEU A 26 -14.49 17.90 1.43
CA LEU A 26 -14.28 16.61 2.11
C LEU A 26 -15.48 16.19 2.94
N ARG A 27 -16.08 17.11 3.71
CA ARG A 27 -17.32 16.80 4.46
C ARG A 27 -18.48 16.42 3.56
N LEU A 28 -18.70 17.16 2.48
CA LEU A 28 -19.78 16.88 1.54
C LEU A 28 -19.59 15.51 0.87
N ALA A 29 -18.37 15.17 0.49
CA ALA A 29 -18.06 13.89 -0.12
C ALA A 29 -18.20 12.72 0.87
N ALA A 30 -17.73 12.90 2.11
CA ALA A 30 -17.88 11.92 3.17
C ALA A 30 -19.36 11.68 3.52
N ALA A 31 -20.14 12.74 3.65
CA ALA A 31 -21.58 12.66 3.92
C ALA A 31 -22.35 11.95 2.79
N LYS A 32 -21.98 12.17 1.53
CA LYS A 32 -22.59 11.44 0.39
C LYS A 32 -22.38 9.93 0.43
N ARG A 33 -21.34 9.47 1.13
CA ARG A 33 -20.99 8.05 1.26
C ARG A 33 -21.32 7.47 2.64
N ASP A 34 -21.98 8.24 3.52
CA ASP A 34 -22.23 7.89 4.93
C ASP A 34 -20.96 7.52 5.72
N LEU A 35 -19.83 8.18 5.39
CA LEU A 35 -18.55 7.98 6.05
C LEU A 35 -18.18 9.18 6.94
N THR A 36 -17.37 8.93 7.96
CA THR A 36 -16.68 10.02 8.66
C THR A 36 -15.63 10.66 7.74
N VAL A 37 -15.31 11.94 7.94
CA VAL A 37 -14.26 12.61 7.16
C VAL A 37 -12.92 11.86 7.25
N ARG A 38 -12.61 11.28 8.41
CA ARG A 38 -11.39 10.49 8.60
C ARG A 38 -11.38 9.23 7.72
N GLN A 39 -12.47 8.46 7.73
CA GLN A 39 -12.59 7.24 6.91
C GLN A 39 -12.53 7.59 5.44
N TYR A 40 -13.30 8.59 5.00
CA TYR A 40 -13.31 9.04 3.62
C TYR A 40 -11.91 9.45 3.13
N VAL A 41 -11.17 10.22 3.94
CA VAL A 41 -9.79 10.63 3.58
C VAL A 41 -8.85 9.43 3.55
N LEU A 42 -8.96 8.51 4.51
CA LEU A 42 -8.11 7.33 4.55
C LEU A 42 -8.36 6.42 3.34
N GLU A 43 -9.61 6.11 3.04
CA GLU A 43 -9.99 5.30 1.87
C GLU A 43 -9.55 5.95 0.57
N ALA A 44 -9.73 7.27 0.42
CA ALA A 44 -9.30 7.98 -0.78
C ALA A 44 -7.77 7.98 -0.95
N VAL A 45 -7.01 8.02 0.16
CA VAL A 45 -5.55 7.91 0.13
C VAL A 45 -5.13 6.49 -0.20
N GLU A 46 -5.74 5.47 0.41
CA GLU A 46 -5.45 4.06 0.13
C GLU A 46 -5.77 3.67 -1.32
N GLU A 47 -6.92 4.12 -1.84
CA GLU A 47 -7.32 3.93 -3.24
C GLU A 47 -6.31 4.58 -4.20
N ARG A 48 -5.93 5.83 -3.93
CA ARG A 48 -4.90 6.53 -4.71
C ARG A 48 -3.54 5.84 -4.64
N LEU A 49 -3.13 5.39 -3.46
CA LEU A 49 -1.86 4.67 -3.30
C LEU A 49 -1.86 3.34 -4.06
N ARG A 50 -2.99 2.62 -4.08
CA ARG A 50 -3.14 1.41 -4.89
C ARG A 50 -3.05 1.70 -6.38
N GLU A 51 -3.66 2.80 -6.85
CA GLU A 51 -3.53 3.23 -8.25
C GLU A 51 -2.09 3.61 -8.60
N ASP A 52 -1.39 4.32 -7.72
CA ASP A 52 -0.05 4.86 -7.97
C ASP A 52 1.06 3.80 -7.82
N LEU A 53 0.90 2.84 -6.90
CA LEU A 53 1.92 1.84 -6.54
C LEU A 53 1.55 0.40 -6.94
N GLY A 54 0.32 0.15 -7.41
CA GLY A 54 -0.25 -1.19 -7.55
C GLY A 54 -0.70 -1.77 -6.20
N ASP A 55 -1.40 -2.90 -6.22
CA ASP A 55 -1.65 -3.64 -4.97
C ASP A 55 -0.29 -4.11 -4.42
N GLU A 56 -0.09 -4.07 -3.10
CA GLU A 56 1.20 -4.45 -2.47
C GLU A 56 1.66 -5.88 -2.84
N GLY A 57 0.74 -6.73 -3.33
CA GLY A 57 1.05 -8.05 -3.90
C GLY A 57 1.48 -8.05 -5.38
N GLU A 58 1.09 -7.04 -6.17
CA GLU A 58 1.47 -6.90 -7.58
C GLU A 58 2.62 -5.92 -7.80
N GLY A 59 2.80 -4.93 -6.93
CA GLY A 59 3.90 -3.95 -7.00
C GLY A 59 5.29 -4.58 -6.92
N LEU A 60 5.44 -5.65 -6.12
CA LEU A 60 6.71 -6.39 -6.00
C LEU A 60 7.03 -7.20 -7.28
N LEU A 61 6.00 -7.73 -7.94
CA LEU A 61 6.13 -8.49 -9.20
C LEU A 61 6.31 -7.57 -10.42
N THR A 62 5.68 -6.39 -10.42
CA THR A 62 5.81 -5.43 -11.52
C THR A 62 7.11 -4.64 -11.47
N LEU A 63 7.65 -4.36 -10.28
CA LEU A 63 8.99 -3.76 -10.15
C LEU A 63 10.11 -4.71 -10.56
N THR A 64 9.93 -6.02 -10.43
CA THR A 64 10.90 -7.03 -10.89
C THR A 64 10.76 -7.33 -12.39
N ALA A 65 9.54 -7.42 -12.92
CA ALA A 65 9.31 -7.70 -14.34
C ALA A 65 9.55 -6.51 -15.28
N LYS A 66 9.39 -5.26 -14.81
CA LYS A 66 9.71 -4.05 -15.59
C LYS A 66 11.16 -3.58 -15.45
N ALA A 67 11.96 -4.17 -14.56
CA ALA A 67 13.32 -3.70 -14.32
C ALA A 67 14.29 -3.97 -15.47
N ASP A 68 14.17 -5.12 -16.16
CA ASP A 68 14.88 -5.39 -17.42
C ASP A 68 14.41 -6.75 -18.01
N PRO A 69 13.88 -6.83 -19.24
CA PRO A 69 13.58 -8.13 -19.87
C PRO A 69 14.81 -9.03 -20.02
N VAL A 70 16.03 -8.46 -20.04
CA VAL A 70 17.29 -9.22 -20.07
C VAL A 70 17.57 -9.92 -18.72
N LEU A 71 17.12 -9.33 -17.60
CA LEU A 71 17.29 -9.93 -16.27
C LEU A 71 16.29 -11.07 -16.02
N ALA A 72 15.13 -11.07 -16.68
CA ALA A 72 14.17 -12.17 -16.60
C ALA A 72 14.73 -13.47 -17.20
N GLU A 73 15.43 -13.39 -18.34
CA GLU A 73 16.13 -14.55 -18.94
C GLU A 73 17.32 -15.02 -18.09
N LEU A 74 18.01 -14.10 -17.39
CA LEU A 74 19.14 -14.46 -16.54
C LEU A 74 18.71 -15.14 -15.23
N TRP A 75 17.51 -14.84 -14.76
CA TRP A 75 16.93 -15.39 -13.54
C TRP A 75 16.31 -16.77 -13.73
N ASP A 76 15.86 -17.12 -14.95
CA ASP A 76 15.42 -18.46 -15.32
C ASP A 76 16.62 -19.39 -15.61
N ASN A 77 17.55 -19.43 -14.64
CA ASN A 77 18.77 -20.22 -14.73
C ASN A 77 18.57 -21.60 -14.09
N PRO A 78 18.54 -22.69 -14.86
CA PRO A 78 18.31 -24.05 -14.33
C PRO A 78 19.41 -24.54 -13.37
N LYS A 79 20.53 -23.82 -13.24
CA LYS A 79 21.59 -24.13 -12.25
C LYS A 79 21.21 -23.72 -10.83
N ASP A 80 20.30 -22.76 -10.65
CA ASP A 80 19.95 -22.25 -9.33
C ASP A 80 18.93 -23.14 -8.59
N ALA A 81 18.30 -24.09 -9.30
CA ALA A 81 17.44 -25.13 -8.75
C ALA A 81 18.13 -26.07 -7.73
N ALA A 82 19.47 -26.04 -7.67
CA ALA A 82 20.24 -26.78 -6.68
C ALA A 82 20.11 -26.18 -5.26
N TYR A 83 19.72 -24.91 -5.14
CA TYR A 83 19.57 -24.21 -3.86
C TYR A 83 18.15 -24.25 -3.29
N ASP A 84 17.15 -24.67 -4.08
CA ASP A 84 15.74 -24.79 -3.65
C ASP A 84 15.51 -25.88 -2.58
N ARG A 85 16.52 -26.72 -2.31
CA ARG A 85 16.43 -27.86 -1.39
C ARG A 85 17.29 -27.74 -0.13
N LEU A 86 17.87 -26.57 0.14
CA LEU A 86 18.50 -26.25 1.43
C LEU A 86 17.47 -25.64 2.39
#